data_AF-A0A8C2TQ29-F1
#
_entry.id   AF-A0A8C2TQ29-F1
#
_cell.length_a   1.000
_cell.length_b   1.000
_cell.length_c   1.000
_cell.angle_alpha   90.00
_cell.angle_beta   90.00
_cell.angle_gamma   90.00
#
_symmetry.space_group_name_H-M   'P 1'
#
loop_
_entity.id
_entity.type
_entity.pdbx_description
1 polymer ?
#
loop_
_entity_poly.entity_id
_entity_poly.type
_entity_poly.pdbx_seq_one_letter_code
_entity_poly.pdbx_strand_id
1 'polypeptide(L)'
;MDWEGAGWGWTGLGWMPQWDWMRLRMGAGGARSNIWGRAHPYMGSAAPNPHSLTQVANAIAQARETAAWPGDKGNHVDATMGDEDEEDEEEGSPPTLLFETLQDWERELQRLGAAGWRVSAVNERFDMAPSLPRYLWVPNALLDHDLKRTFAHFQERRVRLCWHHPNGSDLLRAASFHAASEPGSEDIRCLEVLLGAGCRPCVLADTAELPTPQDIQLAHLRLRALCLPADEKWLSALEGTRWLEHVRSCLRKAVEVASLLAGRRCSVVLQEPSDRDLGCLLASLVQLLLDPHSRSLHGFQSLIQREWVAMGHPFPQRLGLSCSASHVGAQCSSTVL
;
A
#
# COMPACT_ATOMS: atom_id res chain seq x y z
N MET A 1 -56.89 -30.36 -16.47
CA MET A 1 -57.51 -29.85 -15.22
C MET A 1 -56.38 -29.83 -14.20
N ASP A 2 -55.45 -28.89 -14.24
CA ASP A 2 -55.62 -27.41 -14.27
C ASP A 2 -56.67 -27.03 -13.22
N TRP A 3 -56.40 -26.19 -12.22
CA TRP A 3 -55.74 -24.89 -12.22
C TRP A 3 -54.78 -24.77 -11.01
N GLU A 4 -53.54 -24.29 -11.13
CA GLU A 4 -53.11 -22.89 -11.26
C GLU A 4 -53.48 -21.93 -10.12
N GLY A 5 -52.42 -21.38 -9.54
CA GLY A 5 -52.36 -20.29 -8.56
C GLY A 5 -50.90 -19.84 -8.43
N ALA A 6 -50.34 -19.36 -9.54
CA ALA A 6 -48.99 -18.80 -9.69
C ALA A 6 -48.79 -17.52 -8.85
N GLY A 7 -47.59 -17.31 -8.29
CA GLY A 7 -46.63 -16.32 -8.81
C GLY A 7 -46.53 -15.14 -7.83
N TRP A 8 -45.43 -14.47 -7.54
CA TRP A 8 -44.13 -14.24 -8.19
C TRP A 8 -43.16 -13.87 -7.04
N GLY A 9 -41.88 -14.25 -7.00
CA GLY A 9 -40.81 -13.79 -7.87
C GLY A 9 -39.82 -12.94 -7.07
N TRP A 10 -38.69 -13.53 -6.68
CA TRP A 10 -37.41 -12.82 -6.59
C TRP A 10 -36.47 -13.50 -7.57
N THR A 11 -36.53 -13.06 -8.83
CA THR A 11 -35.52 -13.33 -9.84
C THR A 11 -34.37 -12.35 -9.64
N GLY A 12 -33.12 -12.83 -9.73
CA GLY A 12 -31.99 -11.97 -10.08
C GLY A 12 -30.90 -11.76 -9.04
N LEU A 13 -30.47 -12.79 -8.30
CA LEU A 13 -29.10 -12.83 -7.77
C LEU A 13 -28.52 -14.18 -8.15
N GLY A 14 -27.71 -14.19 -9.20
CA GLY A 14 -26.81 -15.31 -9.45
C GLY A 14 -25.95 -15.54 -8.20
N TRP A 15 -25.62 -16.81 -7.95
CA TRP A 15 -24.68 -17.24 -6.91
C TRP A 15 -23.60 -16.19 -6.66
N MET A 16 -23.73 -15.41 -5.58
CA MET A 16 -22.66 -14.51 -5.16
C MET A 16 -21.55 -15.39 -4.62
N PRO A 17 -20.31 -15.28 -5.14
CA PRO A 17 -19.15 -15.88 -4.51
C PRO A 17 -19.13 -15.48 -3.04
N GLN A 18 -18.83 -16.41 -2.14
CA GLN A 18 -18.83 -16.20 -0.68
C GLN A 18 -17.94 -15.01 -0.25
N TRP A 19 -16.99 -14.60 -1.09
CA TRP A 19 -16.15 -13.41 -0.95
C TRP A 19 -16.90 -12.09 -1.13
N ASP A 20 -17.91 -12.04 -2.01
CA ASP A 20 -18.76 -10.87 -2.13
C ASP A 20 -19.65 -10.70 -0.89
N TRP A 21 -19.98 -11.79 -0.19
CA TRP A 21 -20.63 -11.71 1.13
C TRP A 21 -19.69 -11.16 2.21
N MET A 22 -18.42 -11.57 2.24
CA MET A 22 -17.42 -10.96 3.15
C MET A 22 -17.18 -9.48 2.81
N ARG A 23 -17.08 -9.13 1.52
CA ARG A 23 -17.00 -7.73 1.06
C ARG A 23 -18.21 -6.93 1.46
N LEU A 24 -19.42 -7.49 1.33
CA LEU A 24 -20.66 -6.88 1.80
C LEU A 24 -20.67 -6.71 3.32
N ARG A 25 -20.19 -7.69 4.09
CA ARG A 25 -20.18 -7.62 5.55
C ARG A 25 -19.11 -6.67 6.10
N MET A 26 -17.94 -6.60 5.46
CA MET A 26 -16.91 -5.58 5.72
C MET A 26 -17.36 -4.19 5.23
N GLY A 27 -18.12 -4.12 4.14
CA GLY A 27 -18.70 -2.89 3.59
C GLY A 27 -20.06 -2.47 4.17
N ALA A 28 -20.66 -3.26 5.08
CA ALA A 28 -21.99 -3.01 5.64
C ALA A 28 -22.02 -1.86 6.69
N GLY A 29 -20.87 -1.21 6.94
CA GLY A 29 -20.83 0.14 7.51
C GLY A 29 -21.21 1.17 6.45
N GLY A 30 -22.51 1.28 6.16
CA GLY A 30 -23.06 2.13 5.12
C GLY A 30 -22.54 3.57 5.13
N ALA A 31 -21.67 3.88 4.19
CA ALA A 31 -21.58 5.18 3.55
C ALA A 31 -21.00 4.97 2.15
N ARG A 32 -21.87 4.63 1.19
CA ARG A 32 -21.67 5.16 -0.16
C ARG A 32 -21.65 6.67 0.01
N SER A 33 -20.46 7.27 -0.09
CA SER A 33 -20.27 8.71 -0.15
C SER A 33 -20.87 9.22 -1.46
N ASN A 34 -22.21 9.27 -1.53
CA ASN A 34 -22.94 10.20 -2.36
C ASN A 34 -22.85 11.57 -1.67
N ILE A 35 -21.66 12.16 -1.70
CA ILE A 35 -21.54 13.61 -1.62
C ILE A 35 -21.51 14.01 -3.10
N TRP A 36 -22.33 14.99 -3.48
CA TRP A 36 -22.58 15.47 -4.86
C TRP A 36 -23.78 14.83 -5.57
N GLY A 37 -24.97 15.15 -5.07
CA GLY A 37 -26.23 15.10 -5.82
C GLY A 37 -26.92 16.47 -5.83
N ARG A 38 -26.56 17.32 -6.80
CA ARG A 38 -27.46 18.27 -7.49
C ARG A 38 -26.72 18.88 -8.68
N ALA A 39 -26.83 18.20 -9.82
CA ALA A 39 -26.61 18.83 -11.12
C ALA A 39 -27.87 19.62 -11.48
N HIS A 40 -27.74 20.91 -11.75
CA HIS A 40 -28.60 21.63 -12.69
C HIS A 40 -27.84 21.77 -14.02
N PRO A 41 -28.54 21.81 -15.17
CA PRO A 41 -27.97 21.43 -16.46
C PRO A 41 -27.25 22.58 -17.19
N TYR A 42 -26.24 22.18 -17.96
CA TYR A 42 -25.69 22.80 -19.17
C TYR A 42 -25.71 24.33 -19.32
N MET A 43 -24.52 24.95 -19.34
CA MET A 43 -24.14 25.97 -20.33
C MET A 43 -22.63 26.25 -20.27
N GLY A 44 -21.97 26.25 -21.44
CA GLY A 44 -20.80 27.10 -21.69
C GLY A 44 -19.41 26.46 -21.56
N SER A 45 -18.82 26.19 -22.72
CA SER A 45 -17.37 26.09 -22.94
C SER A 45 -16.63 27.33 -22.38
N ALA A 46 -15.57 27.13 -21.60
CA ALA A 46 -14.55 28.14 -21.31
C ALA A 46 -13.21 27.50 -20.93
N ALA A 47 -12.13 27.94 -21.58
CA ALA A 47 -10.75 27.50 -21.36
C ALA A 47 -10.27 27.77 -19.92
N PRO A 48 -9.28 27.02 -19.40
CA PRO A 48 -8.80 27.21 -18.04
C PRO A 48 -8.06 28.56 -17.87
N ASN A 49 -8.48 29.30 -16.85
CA ASN A 49 -8.04 30.65 -16.50
C ASN A 49 -6.66 30.61 -15.76
N PRO A 50 -5.64 31.37 -16.20
CA PRO A 50 -4.27 31.33 -15.63
C PRO A 50 -4.12 31.81 -14.16
N HIS A 51 -5.20 32.22 -13.51
CA HIS A 51 -5.20 32.70 -12.12
C HIS A 51 -5.22 31.60 -11.03
N SER A 52 -5.35 30.31 -11.38
CA SER A 52 -5.41 29.22 -10.39
C SER A 52 -4.04 28.77 -9.88
N LEU A 53 -3.00 28.81 -10.72
CA LEU A 53 -1.65 28.40 -10.34
C LEU A 53 -0.99 29.39 -9.37
N THR A 54 -1.30 30.69 -9.51
CA THR A 54 -0.85 31.75 -8.59
C THR A 54 -1.52 31.63 -7.22
N GLN A 55 -2.76 31.16 -7.15
CA GLN A 55 -3.45 30.93 -5.88
C GLN A 55 -2.87 29.73 -5.11
N VAL A 56 -2.47 28.66 -5.83
CA VAL A 56 -1.81 27.49 -5.22
C VAL A 56 -0.39 27.84 -4.76
N ALA A 57 0.36 28.61 -5.55
CA ALA A 57 1.69 29.09 -5.15
C ALA A 57 1.63 30.01 -3.93
N ASN A 58 0.63 30.91 -3.86
CA ASN A 58 0.42 31.80 -2.71
C ASN A 58 -0.04 31.04 -1.45
N ALA A 59 -0.83 29.98 -1.60
CA ALA A 59 -1.22 29.11 -0.48
C ALA A 59 -0.02 28.33 0.10
N ILE A 60 0.92 27.90 -0.75
CA ILE A 60 2.17 27.25 -0.32
C ILE A 60 3.10 28.26 0.37
N ALA A 61 3.17 29.51 -0.11
CA ALA A 61 3.95 30.56 0.54
C ALA A 61 3.38 30.93 1.93
N GLN A 62 2.05 31.07 2.05
CA GLN A 62 1.39 31.33 3.34
C GLN A 62 1.52 30.15 4.32
N ALA A 63 1.56 28.91 3.83
CA ALA A 63 1.83 27.73 4.65
C ALA A 63 3.29 27.67 5.16
N ARG A 64 4.24 28.29 4.45
CA ARG A 64 5.64 28.42 4.89
C ARG A 64 5.83 29.51 5.95
N GLU A 65 5.09 30.61 5.85
CA GLU A 65 5.12 31.71 6.85
C GLU A 65 4.45 31.33 8.18
N THR A 66 3.46 30.45 8.15
CA THR A 66 2.74 29.98 9.35
C THR A 66 3.42 28.80 10.08
N ALA A 67 4.49 28.24 9.50
CA ALA A 67 5.25 27.13 10.07
C ALA A 67 6.41 27.55 10.99
N ALA A 68 6.51 28.84 11.36
CA ALA A 68 7.46 29.30 12.38
C ALA A 68 6.83 29.17 13.78
N TRP A 69 7.17 28.08 14.50
CA TRP A 69 6.92 27.97 15.93
C TRP A 69 8.13 28.53 16.72
N PRO A 70 7.89 29.15 17.89
CA PRO A 70 8.83 30.08 18.51
C PRO A 70 9.94 29.34 19.25
N GLY A 71 11.17 29.51 18.78
CA GLY A 71 12.35 29.04 19.52
C GLY A 71 13.55 28.78 18.64
N ASP A 72 14.03 29.78 17.92
CA ASP A 72 15.45 29.78 17.57
C ASP A 72 15.96 31.23 17.46
N LYS A 73 16.67 31.67 18.50
CA LYS A 73 17.41 32.93 18.45
C LYS A 73 18.71 32.62 17.74
N GLY A 74 18.83 33.15 16.53
CA GLY A 74 20.00 32.92 15.69
C GLY A 74 21.32 33.30 16.35
N ASN A 75 22.38 32.67 15.87
CA ASN A 75 23.67 33.32 15.82
C ASN A 75 24.35 33.00 14.49
N HIS A 76 24.67 34.08 13.79
CA HIS A 76 25.44 34.11 12.56
C HIS A 76 26.90 33.82 12.92
N VAL A 77 27.52 32.80 12.34
CA VAL A 77 28.97 32.65 12.38
C VAL A 77 29.51 32.31 11.00
N ASP A 78 30.57 33.05 10.69
CA ASP A 78 31.24 33.23 9.41
C ASP A 78 31.93 31.96 8.92
N ALA A 79 32.04 31.83 7.60
CA ALA A 79 32.64 30.68 6.94
C ALA A 79 34.16 30.68 7.12
N THR A 80 34.72 29.58 7.59
CA THR A 80 36.14 29.28 7.38
C THR A 80 36.28 27.81 7.01
N MET A 81 36.89 27.58 5.84
CA MET A 81 37.24 26.28 5.29
C MET A 81 38.15 25.50 6.24
N GLY A 82 37.84 24.23 6.45
CA GLY A 82 38.71 23.25 7.10
C GLY A 82 38.17 21.85 6.83
N ASP A 83 38.92 21.08 6.05
CA ASP A 83 38.72 19.64 5.86
C ASP A 83 38.80 18.92 7.21
N GLU A 84 37.81 18.07 7.51
CA GLU A 84 37.92 16.82 8.27
C GLU A 84 36.52 16.18 8.30
N ASP A 85 36.35 15.10 7.52
CA ASP A 85 35.17 14.23 7.53
C ASP A 85 35.12 13.46 8.87
N GLU A 86 34.47 14.05 9.88
CA GLU A 86 33.91 13.31 11.02
C GLU A 86 32.38 13.43 10.90
N GLU A 87 31.73 12.39 10.38
CA GLU A 87 30.28 12.23 10.49
C GLU A 87 29.98 12.00 11.98
N ASP A 88 29.63 13.08 12.69
CA ASP A 88 29.02 13.00 14.02
C ASP A 88 27.73 12.16 13.90
N GLU A 89 27.81 10.87 14.20
CA GLU A 89 26.62 10.04 14.44
C GLU A 89 25.83 10.71 15.58
N GLU A 90 24.67 11.30 15.27
CA GLU A 90 23.74 11.83 16.28
C GLU A 90 23.44 10.71 17.29
N GLU A 91 24.09 10.78 18.46
CA GLU A 91 24.23 9.76 19.52
C GLU A 91 22.90 9.39 20.23
N GLY A 92 21.75 9.63 19.61
CA GLY A 92 20.42 9.39 20.18
C GLY A 92 19.33 8.95 19.20
N SER A 93 19.61 8.83 17.90
CA SER A 93 18.59 8.35 16.95
C SER A 93 18.61 6.81 16.85
N PRO A 94 17.46 6.13 16.89
CA PRO A 94 17.43 4.66 16.81
C PRO A 94 17.92 4.18 15.44
N PRO A 95 18.75 3.13 15.39
CA PRO A 95 19.34 2.65 14.15
C PRO A 95 18.26 2.11 13.19
N THR A 96 18.59 2.12 11.89
CA THR A 96 17.74 1.57 10.84
C THR A 96 17.46 0.08 11.09
N LEU A 97 16.18 -0.29 11.15
CA LEU A 97 15.75 -1.69 11.29
C LEU A 97 15.74 -2.36 9.93
N LEU A 98 16.45 -3.50 9.81
CA LEU A 98 16.55 -4.29 8.58
C LEU A 98 15.50 -5.40 8.47
N PHE A 99 14.79 -5.70 9.56
CA PHE A 99 13.74 -6.73 9.62
C PHE A 99 14.21 -8.16 9.30
N GLU A 100 15.48 -8.46 9.59
CA GLU A 100 16.08 -9.77 9.37
C GLU A 100 15.96 -10.68 10.60
N THR A 101 15.90 -10.08 11.79
CA THR A 101 15.84 -10.78 13.07
C THR A 101 14.49 -10.61 13.74
N LEU A 102 14.06 -11.58 14.54
CA LEU A 102 12.82 -11.50 15.32
C LEU A 102 12.76 -10.23 16.18
N GLN A 103 13.89 -9.80 16.73
CA GLN A 103 13.99 -8.61 17.57
C GLN A 103 13.70 -7.30 16.80
N ASP A 104 14.04 -7.21 15.52
CA ASP A 104 13.71 -6.04 14.70
C ASP A 104 12.19 -5.87 14.57
N TRP A 105 11.49 -6.98 14.33
CA TRP A 105 10.03 -7.03 14.25
C TRP A 105 9.37 -6.68 15.59
N GLU A 106 9.96 -7.10 16.71
CA GLU A 106 9.47 -6.80 18.06
C GLU A 106 9.65 -5.32 18.41
N ARG A 107 10.83 -4.75 18.10
CA ARG A 107 11.13 -3.32 18.34
C ARG A 107 10.16 -2.42 17.60
N GLU A 108 9.93 -2.70 16.32
CA GLU A 108 8.99 -1.89 15.53
C GLU A 108 7.54 -2.08 16.00
N LEU A 109 7.14 -3.30 16.37
CA LEU A 109 5.81 -3.55 16.93
C LEU A 109 5.59 -2.81 18.25
N GLN A 110 6.62 -2.76 19.10
CA GLN A 110 6.63 -2.03 20.36
C GLN A 110 6.54 -0.51 20.11
N ARG A 111 7.29 0.02 19.14
CA ARG A 111 7.20 1.44 18.73
C ARG A 111 5.79 1.82 18.30
N LEU A 112 5.13 0.94 17.54
CA LEU A 112 3.76 1.13 17.08
C LEU A 112 2.72 1.02 18.20
N GLY A 113 3.04 0.40 19.34
CA GLY A 113 2.09 0.20 20.45
C GLY A 113 0.97 -0.79 20.11
N ALA A 114 1.18 -1.68 19.14
CA ALA A 114 0.16 -2.56 18.58
C ALA A 114 -0.12 -3.79 19.47
N ALA A 115 -0.68 -3.57 20.67
CA ALA A 115 -0.86 -4.61 21.69
C ALA A 115 -1.79 -5.78 21.29
N GLY A 116 -2.59 -5.63 20.24
CA GLY A 116 -3.43 -6.72 19.68
C GLY A 116 -2.67 -7.71 18.79
N TRP A 117 -1.40 -7.42 18.51
CA TRP A 117 -0.56 -8.15 17.57
C TRP A 117 0.68 -8.72 18.28
N ARG A 118 1.24 -9.79 17.70
CA ARG A 118 2.50 -10.40 18.12
C ARG A 118 3.38 -10.71 16.93
N VAL A 119 4.68 -10.79 17.16
CA VAL A 119 5.62 -11.37 16.20
C VAL A 119 5.47 -12.90 16.21
N SER A 120 5.42 -13.53 15.04
CA SER A 120 5.38 -14.98 14.90
C SER A 120 6.52 -15.48 14.02
N ALA A 121 7.11 -16.61 14.42
CA ALA A 121 8.08 -17.39 13.65
C ALA A 121 7.40 -18.48 12.78
N VAL A 122 6.06 -18.42 12.59
CA VAL A 122 5.30 -19.40 11.79
C VAL A 122 5.84 -19.59 10.36
N ASN A 123 6.51 -18.58 9.81
CA ASN A 123 7.10 -18.60 8.47
C ASN A 123 8.63 -18.68 8.47
N GLU A 124 9.28 -19.07 9.58
CA GLU A 124 10.74 -19.07 9.68
C GLU A 124 11.41 -19.94 8.61
N ARG A 125 10.74 -21.03 8.20
CA ARG A 125 11.17 -21.95 7.15
C ARG A 125 10.56 -21.65 5.78
N PHE A 126 9.81 -20.56 5.64
CA PHE A 126 9.10 -20.15 4.41
C PHE A 126 7.99 -21.11 3.94
N ASP A 127 7.61 -22.10 4.76
CA ASP A 127 6.59 -23.10 4.43
C ASP A 127 5.18 -22.51 4.33
N MET A 128 4.89 -21.43 5.07
CA MET A 128 3.56 -20.80 5.08
C MET A 128 3.36 -19.90 3.87
N ALA A 129 4.34 -19.05 3.56
CA ALA A 129 4.31 -18.13 2.45
C ALA A 129 5.74 -17.88 1.95
N PRO A 130 6.16 -18.50 0.83
CA PRO A 130 7.55 -18.43 0.35
C PRO A 130 8.03 -17.02 -0.03
N SER A 131 7.10 -16.09 -0.27
CA SER A 131 7.38 -14.72 -0.68
C SER A 131 7.32 -13.70 0.47
N LEU A 132 7.00 -14.16 1.69
CA LEU A 132 6.94 -13.35 2.90
C LEU A 132 8.17 -13.60 3.78
N PRO A 133 8.51 -12.68 4.70
CA PRO A 133 9.67 -12.81 5.57
C PRO A 133 9.52 -13.96 6.58
N ARG A 134 10.63 -14.33 7.22
CA ARG A 134 10.70 -15.38 8.26
C ARG A 134 9.80 -15.09 9.45
N TYR A 135 9.72 -13.82 9.81
CA TYR A 135 8.92 -13.33 10.93
C TYR A 135 7.87 -12.37 10.39
N LEU A 136 6.67 -12.40 10.98
CA LEU A 136 5.58 -11.52 10.61
C LEU A 136 4.70 -11.19 11.81
N TRP A 137 3.98 -10.08 11.71
CA TRP A 137 2.99 -9.71 12.72
C TRP A 137 1.67 -10.43 12.47
N VAL A 138 1.13 -11.02 13.53
CA VAL A 138 -0.12 -11.79 13.51
C VAL A 138 -0.99 -11.41 14.70
N PRO A 139 -2.33 -11.54 14.62
CA PRO A 139 -3.20 -11.22 15.75
C PRO A 139 -2.95 -12.16 16.93
N ASN A 140 -3.01 -11.64 18.15
CA ASN A 140 -2.85 -12.43 19.38
C ASN A 140 -3.90 -13.53 19.54
N ALA A 141 -5.09 -13.32 18.96
CA ALA A 141 -6.19 -14.27 19.02
C ALA A 141 -6.03 -15.47 18.08
N LEU A 142 -5.04 -15.47 17.17
CA LEU A 142 -4.82 -16.56 16.22
C LEU A 142 -3.58 -17.39 16.57
N LEU A 143 -3.75 -18.71 16.54
CA LEU A 143 -2.65 -19.66 16.69
C LEU A 143 -1.98 -19.90 15.33
N ASP A 144 -0.69 -20.29 15.36
CA ASP A 144 0.09 -20.44 14.13
C ASP A 144 -0.47 -21.51 13.16
N HIS A 145 -1.14 -22.53 13.66
CA HIS A 145 -1.79 -23.55 12.82
C HIS A 145 -3.03 -23.00 12.08
N ASP A 146 -3.76 -22.05 12.70
CA ASP A 146 -4.90 -21.37 12.08
C ASP A 146 -4.44 -20.42 10.98
N LEU A 147 -3.30 -19.75 11.18
CA LEU A 147 -2.72 -18.85 10.19
C LEU A 147 -2.39 -19.59 8.89
N LYS A 148 -1.78 -20.78 8.97
CA LYS A 148 -1.44 -21.58 7.77
C LYS A 148 -2.68 -21.92 6.92
N ARG A 149 -3.79 -22.27 7.56
CA ARG A 149 -5.08 -22.52 6.89
C ARG A 149 -5.64 -21.23 6.30
N THR A 150 -5.72 -20.18 7.13
CA THR A 150 -6.28 -18.87 6.76
C THR A 150 -5.56 -18.24 5.57
N PHE A 151 -4.23 -18.26 5.57
CA PHE A 151 -3.39 -17.68 4.51
C PHE A 151 -3.56 -18.43 3.18
N ALA A 152 -3.96 -19.71 3.19
CA ALA A 152 -4.18 -20.49 1.97
C ALA A 152 -5.27 -19.92 1.06
N HIS A 153 -6.20 -19.13 1.62
CA HIS A 153 -7.28 -18.51 0.87
C HIS A 153 -6.83 -17.32 0.02
N PHE A 154 -5.70 -16.70 0.33
CA PHE A 154 -5.14 -15.57 -0.42
C PHE A 154 -4.20 -16.05 -1.53
N GLN A 155 -4.21 -15.38 -2.67
CA GLN A 155 -3.24 -15.59 -3.74
C GLN A 155 -1.83 -15.42 -3.19
N GLU A 156 -0.94 -16.35 -3.57
CA GLU A 156 0.43 -16.43 -3.05
C GLU A 156 0.56 -16.49 -1.51
N ARG A 157 -0.55 -16.69 -0.79
CA ARG A 157 -0.63 -16.73 0.67
C ARG A 157 -0.19 -15.43 1.34
N ARG A 158 -0.55 -14.29 0.75
CA ARG A 158 -0.11 -12.96 1.22
C ARG A 158 -1.21 -12.18 1.90
N VAL A 159 -1.04 -11.95 3.19
CA VAL A 159 -1.84 -11.02 4.02
C VAL A 159 -1.02 -10.64 5.25
N ARG A 160 -1.02 -9.37 5.65
CA ARG A 160 -0.27 -8.90 6.82
C ARG A 160 -0.69 -7.53 7.34
N LEU A 161 -0.37 -7.29 8.62
CA LEU A 161 -0.30 -5.93 9.16
C LEU A 161 0.88 -5.17 8.54
N CYS A 162 0.64 -3.91 8.20
CA CYS A 162 1.67 -3.00 7.71
C CYS A 162 1.91 -1.88 8.71
N TRP A 163 0.87 -1.35 9.34
CA TRP A 163 1.00 -0.26 10.29
C TRP A 163 -0.19 -0.22 11.26
N HIS A 164 0.08 0.15 12.51
CA HIS A 164 -0.92 0.36 13.54
C HIS A 164 -1.00 1.85 13.87
N HIS A 165 -2.19 2.43 13.75
CA HIS A 165 -2.43 3.82 14.12
C HIS A 165 -2.60 3.94 15.64
N PRO A 166 -2.07 5.00 16.29
CA PRO A 166 -2.30 5.27 17.71
C PRO A 166 -3.77 5.36 18.18
N ASN A 167 -4.75 5.38 17.26
CA ASN A 167 -6.18 5.42 17.59
C ASN A 167 -6.81 4.02 17.62
N GLY A 168 -6.03 2.98 17.32
CA GLY A 168 -6.43 1.58 17.24
C GLY A 168 -6.73 1.06 15.82
N SER A 169 -6.78 1.91 14.80
CA SER A 169 -6.98 1.48 13.41
C SER A 169 -5.75 0.76 12.87
N ASP A 170 -5.96 -0.31 12.10
CA ASP A 170 -4.88 -1.05 11.45
C ASP A 170 -4.89 -0.89 9.93
N LEU A 171 -3.71 -0.70 9.35
CA LEU A 171 -3.49 -0.81 7.91
C LEU A 171 -2.93 -2.19 7.59
N LEU A 172 -3.70 -2.97 6.84
CA LEU A 172 -3.31 -4.27 6.34
C LEU A 172 -3.11 -4.24 4.82
N ARG A 173 -2.33 -5.19 4.34
CA ARG A 173 -2.19 -5.50 2.91
C ARG A 173 -2.49 -6.97 2.70
N ALA A 174 -3.19 -7.27 1.62
CA ALA A 174 -3.53 -8.64 1.25
C ALA A 174 -3.54 -8.82 -0.26
N ALA A 175 -3.15 -10.01 -0.71
CA ALA A 175 -3.42 -10.43 -2.07
C ALA A 175 -4.93 -10.64 -2.28
N SER A 176 -5.36 -10.79 -3.52
CA SER A 176 -6.73 -11.19 -3.81
C SER A 176 -7.02 -12.60 -3.29
N PHE A 177 -8.27 -12.91 -2.97
CA PHE A 177 -8.66 -14.29 -2.66
C PHE A 177 -8.55 -15.19 -3.90
N HIS A 178 -8.34 -16.49 -3.71
CA HIS A 178 -8.51 -17.46 -4.78
C HIS A 178 -10.00 -17.56 -5.16
N ALA A 179 -10.32 -17.46 -6.45
CA ALA A 179 -11.70 -17.52 -6.92
C ALA A 179 -12.42 -18.83 -6.55
N ALA A 180 -11.68 -19.95 -6.52
CA ALA A 180 -12.19 -21.27 -6.15
C ALA A 180 -12.12 -21.58 -4.64
N SER A 181 -11.76 -20.60 -3.81
CA SER A 181 -11.64 -20.84 -2.38
C SER A 181 -13.00 -20.85 -1.70
N GLU A 182 -13.26 -21.92 -0.95
CA GLU A 182 -14.48 -22.15 -0.17
C GLU A 182 -14.11 -22.29 1.32
N PRO A 183 -14.02 -21.18 2.08
CA PRO A 183 -13.60 -21.23 3.48
C PRO A 183 -14.69 -21.88 4.35
N GLY A 184 -14.28 -22.80 5.22
CA GLY A 184 -15.16 -23.37 6.24
C GLY A 184 -15.56 -22.33 7.29
N SER A 185 -16.53 -22.64 8.15
CA SER A 185 -16.99 -21.73 9.20
C SER A 185 -15.88 -21.28 10.15
N GLU A 186 -14.93 -22.16 10.44
CA GLU A 186 -13.76 -21.85 11.26
C GLU A 186 -12.79 -20.89 10.55
N ASP A 187 -12.51 -21.12 9.27
CA ASP A 187 -11.64 -20.26 8.46
C ASP A 187 -12.26 -18.87 8.28
N ILE A 188 -13.58 -18.78 8.11
CA ILE A 188 -14.31 -17.50 8.07
C ILE A 188 -14.07 -16.72 9.36
N ARG A 189 -14.15 -17.37 10.52
CA ARG A 189 -13.89 -16.73 11.81
C ARG A 189 -12.44 -16.26 11.91
N CYS A 190 -11.49 -17.07 11.45
CA CYS A 190 -10.08 -16.70 11.45
C CYS A 190 -9.79 -15.53 10.51
N LEU A 191 -10.38 -15.52 9.32
CA LEU A 191 -10.31 -14.40 8.36
C LEU A 191 -10.89 -13.12 8.95
N GLU A 192 -12.02 -13.19 9.65
CA GLU A 192 -12.62 -12.03 10.33
C GLU A 192 -11.70 -11.47 11.42
N VAL A 193 -11.04 -12.32 12.19
CA VAL A 193 -10.07 -11.90 13.22
C VAL A 193 -8.82 -11.30 12.56
N LEU A 194 -8.32 -11.94 11.50
CA LEU A 194 -7.12 -11.51 10.79
C LEU A 194 -7.30 -10.15 10.11
N LEU A 195 -8.40 -9.99 9.36
CA LEU A 195 -8.68 -8.75 8.63
C LEU A 195 -9.28 -7.67 9.52
N GLY A 196 -10.07 -8.05 10.52
CA GLY A 196 -10.68 -7.13 11.47
C GLY A 196 -9.72 -6.61 12.54
N ALA A 197 -8.61 -7.29 12.80
CA ALA A 197 -7.51 -6.81 13.64
C ALA A 197 -7.92 -6.27 15.04
N GLY A 198 -9.05 -6.73 15.59
CA GLY A 198 -9.58 -6.25 16.87
C GLY A 198 -10.41 -4.96 16.82
N CYS A 199 -10.49 -4.28 15.67
CA CYS A 199 -11.29 -3.07 15.47
C CYS A 199 -12.36 -3.25 14.38
N ARG A 200 -13.62 -2.91 14.70
CA ARG A 200 -14.73 -2.89 13.73
C ARG A 200 -15.26 -1.46 13.64
N PRO A 201 -15.37 -0.87 12.44
CA PRO A 201 -15.39 -1.53 11.11
C PRO A 201 -14.02 -1.69 10.43
N CYS A 202 -13.94 -2.59 9.43
CA CYS A 202 -12.78 -2.78 8.54
C CYS A 202 -13.21 -2.56 7.07
N VAL A 203 -12.49 -1.72 6.32
CA VAL A 203 -12.78 -1.39 4.92
C VAL A 203 -11.79 -2.07 3.99
N LEU A 204 -12.30 -2.71 2.95
CA LEU A 204 -11.49 -3.24 1.87
C LEU A 204 -11.29 -2.17 0.79
N ALA A 205 -10.04 -1.74 0.58
CA ALA A 205 -9.65 -0.79 -0.44
C ALA A 205 -9.00 -1.53 -1.61
N ASP A 206 -9.79 -1.81 -2.65
CA ASP A 206 -9.30 -2.43 -3.88
C ASP A 206 -8.40 -1.44 -4.66
N THR A 207 -7.29 -1.94 -5.19
CA THR A 207 -6.36 -1.18 -6.01
C THR A 207 -6.59 -1.37 -7.52
N ALA A 208 -7.64 -2.08 -7.95
CA ALA A 208 -7.93 -2.32 -9.37
C ALA A 208 -8.15 -1.04 -10.20
N GLU A 209 -8.55 0.07 -9.57
CA GLU A 209 -8.73 1.38 -10.23
C GLU A 209 -7.41 2.14 -10.44
N LEU A 210 -6.31 1.65 -9.87
CA LEU A 210 -4.99 2.25 -9.98
C LEU A 210 -4.20 1.68 -11.18
N PRO A 211 -3.21 2.43 -11.70
CA PRO A 211 -2.43 1.99 -12.85
C PRO A 211 -1.64 0.72 -12.54
N THR A 212 -1.67 -0.24 -13.46
CA THR A 212 -0.90 -1.47 -13.31
C THR A 212 0.60 -1.19 -13.41
N PRO A 213 1.49 -2.11 -12.94
CA PRO A 213 2.92 -1.98 -13.16
C PRO A 213 3.31 -1.79 -14.65
N GLN A 214 2.53 -2.38 -15.57
CA GLN A 214 2.74 -2.22 -17.01
C GLN A 214 2.39 -0.80 -17.49
N ASP A 215 1.30 -0.22 -16.98
CA ASP A 215 0.90 1.17 -17.28
C ASP A 215 1.96 2.15 -16.79
N ILE A 216 2.46 1.95 -15.56
CA ILE A 216 3.52 2.77 -14.95
C ILE A 216 4.80 2.69 -15.81
N GLN A 217 5.20 1.49 -16.24
CA GLN A 217 6.38 1.30 -17.09
C GLN A 217 6.23 2.01 -18.44
N LEU A 218 5.07 1.89 -19.08
CA LEU A 218 4.79 2.57 -20.35
C LEU A 218 4.82 4.10 -20.21
N ALA A 219 4.22 4.62 -19.14
CA ALA A 219 4.23 6.05 -18.83
C ALA A 219 5.66 6.56 -18.56
N HIS A 220 6.48 5.79 -17.84
CA HIS A 220 7.87 6.12 -17.58
C HIS A 220 8.70 6.16 -18.87
N LEU A 221 8.54 5.17 -19.77
CA LEU A 221 9.25 5.16 -21.05
C LEU A 221 8.90 6.36 -21.93
N ARG A 222 7.62 6.74 -21.96
CA ARG A 222 7.17 7.95 -22.67
C ARG A 222 7.76 9.21 -22.05
N LEU A 223 7.76 9.33 -20.71
CA LEU A 223 8.35 10.46 -20.01
C LEU A 223 9.85 10.58 -20.28
N ARG A 224 10.59 9.48 -20.21
CA ARG A 224 12.03 9.45 -20.49
C ARG A 224 12.36 9.92 -21.90
N ALA A 225 11.53 9.56 -22.89
CA ALA A 225 11.71 10.02 -24.27
C ALA A 225 11.55 11.56 -24.40
N LEU A 226 10.77 12.20 -23.52
CA LEU A 226 10.58 13.66 -23.48
C LEU A 226 11.71 14.42 -22.78
N CYS A 227 12.60 13.74 -22.05
CA CYS A 227 13.74 14.37 -21.38
C CYS A 227 14.92 14.67 -22.34
N LEU A 228 14.75 14.37 -23.64
CA LEU A 228 15.65 14.78 -24.72
C LEU A 228 15.28 16.21 -25.19
N PRO A 229 16.21 17.02 -25.73
CA PRO A 229 16.05 18.46 -25.93
C PRO A 229 14.76 18.85 -26.66
N ALA A 230 14.08 19.88 -26.14
CA ALA A 230 12.64 20.05 -26.21
C ALA A 230 12.11 20.87 -27.41
N ASP A 231 10.89 20.47 -27.78
CA ASP A 231 9.98 20.95 -28.83
C ASP A 231 8.93 21.93 -28.25
N GLU A 232 8.33 22.80 -29.06
CA GLU A 232 7.34 23.82 -28.62
C GLU A 232 6.07 23.21 -27.98
N LYS A 233 5.83 21.91 -28.16
CA LYS A 233 4.64 21.17 -27.67
C LYS A 233 4.87 20.34 -26.41
N TRP A 234 5.92 20.64 -25.63
CA TRP A 234 6.34 19.84 -24.49
C TRP A 234 5.23 19.52 -23.46
N LEU A 235 4.38 20.49 -23.09
CA LEU A 235 3.31 20.28 -22.11
C LEU A 235 2.25 19.27 -22.59
N SER A 236 1.86 19.33 -23.85
CA SER A 236 0.91 18.37 -24.44
C SER A 236 1.54 16.99 -24.54
N ALA A 237 2.82 16.91 -24.89
CA ALA A 237 3.56 15.67 -24.93
C ALA A 237 3.68 15.04 -23.52
N LEU A 238 3.93 15.86 -22.49
CA LEU A 238 3.97 15.44 -21.09
C LEU A 238 2.61 14.87 -20.64
N GLU A 239 1.50 15.53 -20.95
CA GLU A 239 0.16 15.01 -20.65
C GLU A 239 -0.09 13.66 -21.34
N GLY A 240 0.38 13.49 -22.58
CA GLY A 240 0.34 12.22 -23.33
C GLY A 240 1.12 11.06 -22.68
N THR A 241 2.04 11.33 -21.75
CA THR A 241 2.74 10.29 -20.98
C THR A 241 1.84 9.61 -19.95
N ARG A 242 0.83 10.32 -19.43
CA ARG A 242 0.03 9.94 -18.25
C ARG A 242 0.81 9.76 -16.94
N TRP A 243 2.11 10.09 -16.89
CA TRP A 243 2.92 9.91 -15.69
C TRP A 243 2.35 10.67 -14.48
N LEU A 244 2.07 11.97 -14.65
CA LEU A 244 1.50 12.79 -13.59
C LEU A 244 0.08 12.37 -13.20
N GLU A 245 -0.68 11.80 -14.14
CA GLU A 245 -2.00 11.23 -13.85
C GLU A 245 -1.89 10.01 -12.94
N HIS A 246 -0.96 9.10 -13.21
CA HIS A 246 -0.68 7.93 -12.37
C HIS A 246 -0.21 8.33 -10.97
N VAL A 247 0.75 9.26 -10.88
CA VAL A 247 1.23 9.83 -9.60
C VAL A 247 0.05 10.42 -8.80
N ARG A 248 -0.79 11.24 -9.45
CA ARG A 248 -1.98 11.83 -8.84
C ARG A 248 -2.94 10.77 -8.31
N SER A 249 -3.24 9.72 -9.09
CA SER A 249 -4.16 8.66 -8.67
C SER A 249 -3.66 7.90 -7.45
N CYS A 250 -2.36 7.54 -7.41
CA CYS A 250 -1.76 6.88 -6.26
C CYS A 250 -1.79 7.77 -5.00
N LEU A 251 -1.42 9.05 -5.12
CA LEU A 251 -1.48 10.00 -4.00
C LEU A 251 -2.91 10.22 -3.50
N ARG A 252 -3.89 10.37 -4.40
CA ARG A 252 -5.31 10.50 -4.01
C ARG A 252 -5.80 9.28 -3.23
N LYS A 253 -5.44 8.07 -3.66
CA LYS A 253 -5.81 6.84 -2.95
C LYS A 253 -5.13 6.75 -1.58
N ALA A 254 -3.85 7.11 -1.47
CA ALA A 254 -3.15 7.16 -0.19
C ALA A 254 -3.82 8.13 0.80
N VAL A 255 -4.22 9.33 0.34
CA VAL A 255 -4.94 10.31 1.17
C VAL A 255 -6.32 9.79 1.60
N GLU A 256 -7.06 9.13 0.71
CA GLU A 256 -8.33 8.48 1.05
C GLU A 256 -8.15 7.45 2.17
N VAL A 257 -7.18 6.55 2.03
CA VAL A 257 -6.88 5.51 3.02
C VAL A 257 -6.41 6.12 4.34
N ALA A 258 -5.53 7.11 4.30
CA ALA A 258 -5.07 7.82 5.48
C ALA A 258 -6.22 8.51 6.22
N SER A 259 -7.17 9.11 5.50
CA SER A 259 -8.36 9.75 6.07
C SER A 259 -9.29 8.75 6.75
N LEU A 260 -9.44 7.53 6.20
CA LEU A 260 -10.21 6.45 6.82
C LEU A 260 -9.58 6.00 8.15
N LEU A 261 -8.26 5.77 8.14
CA LEU A 261 -7.51 5.33 9.32
C LEU A 261 -7.55 6.37 10.45
N ALA A 262 -7.27 7.63 10.12
CA ALA A 262 -7.18 8.72 11.09
C ALA A 262 -8.55 9.16 11.61
N GLY A 263 -9.55 9.25 10.73
CA GLY A 263 -10.84 9.87 11.04
C GLY A 263 -11.90 8.95 11.64
N ARG A 264 -11.81 7.62 11.45
CA ARG A 264 -12.97 6.73 11.69
C ARG A 264 -12.76 5.53 12.62
N ARG A 265 -11.62 5.41 13.33
CA ARG A 265 -11.27 4.19 14.12
C ARG A 265 -11.58 2.91 13.32
N CYS A 266 -11.17 2.91 12.06
CA CYS A 266 -11.52 1.91 11.07
C CYS A 266 -10.25 1.35 10.46
N SER A 267 -10.09 0.03 10.51
CA SER A 267 -8.98 -0.65 9.85
C SER A 267 -9.20 -0.70 8.34
N VAL A 268 -8.13 -0.66 7.56
CA VAL A 268 -8.19 -0.70 6.09
C VAL A 268 -7.32 -1.84 5.58
N VAL A 269 -7.87 -2.66 4.69
CA VAL A 269 -7.14 -3.71 3.97
C VAL A 269 -6.94 -3.25 2.53
N LEU A 270 -5.69 -2.97 2.15
CA LEU A 270 -5.31 -2.75 0.76
C LEU A 270 -5.27 -4.10 0.04
N GLN A 271 -6.12 -4.28 -0.97
CA GLN A 271 -6.17 -5.51 -1.75
C GLN A 271 -5.66 -5.28 -3.18
N GLU A 272 -4.63 -6.04 -3.55
CA GLU A 272 -4.02 -6.08 -4.88
C GLU A 272 -3.94 -7.55 -5.32
N PRO A 273 -4.02 -7.92 -6.61
CA PRO A 273 -4.00 -9.32 -7.04
C PRO A 273 -2.89 -10.18 -6.42
N SER A 274 -1.64 -9.72 -6.46
CA SER A 274 -0.47 -10.41 -5.89
C SER A 274 0.12 -9.74 -4.64
N ASP A 275 -0.34 -8.53 -4.26
CA ASP A 275 0.20 -7.74 -3.15
C ASP A 275 1.75 -7.62 -3.17
N ARG A 276 2.29 -7.21 -4.33
CA ARG A 276 3.73 -7.07 -4.55
C ARG A 276 4.14 -5.71 -5.06
N ASP A 277 3.23 -4.88 -5.55
CA ASP A 277 3.56 -3.64 -6.25
C ASP A 277 2.87 -2.45 -5.59
N LEU A 278 1.64 -2.12 -6.02
CA LEU A 278 0.92 -0.94 -5.56
C LEU A 278 0.60 -0.99 -4.08
N GLY A 279 0.40 -2.18 -3.50
CA GLY A 279 0.24 -2.33 -2.06
C GLY A 279 1.42 -1.72 -1.30
N CYS A 280 2.66 -1.93 -1.77
CA CYS A 280 3.88 -1.38 -1.15
C CYS A 280 3.89 0.15 -1.21
N LEU A 281 3.58 0.68 -2.40
CA LEU A 281 3.54 2.11 -2.62
C LEU A 281 2.49 2.79 -1.72
N LEU A 282 1.26 2.29 -1.72
CA LEU A 282 0.19 2.88 -0.93
C LEU A 282 0.45 2.78 0.57
N ALA A 283 0.91 1.63 1.07
CA ALA A 283 1.20 1.51 2.50
C ALA A 283 2.37 2.41 2.94
N SER A 284 3.38 2.59 2.07
CA SER A 284 4.48 3.52 2.35
C SER A 284 4.00 4.97 2.37
N LEU A 285 3.19 5.38 1.39
CA LEU A 285 2.62 6.73 1.32
C LEU A 285 1.71 7.04 2.51
N VAL A 286 0.84 6.09 2.90
CA VAL A 286 -0.04 6.26 4.06
C VAL A 286 0.76 6.46 5.34
N GLN A 287 1.83 5.70 5.53
CA GLN A 287 2.71 5.86 6.69
C GLN A 287 3.46 7.19 6.66
N LEU A 288 3.96 7.62 5.50
CA LEU A 288 4.56 8.96 5.35
C LEU A 288 3.59 10.09 5.71
N LEU A 289 2.29 9.90 5.44
CA LEU A 289 1.25 10.88 5.77
C LEU A 289 0.90 10.88 7.27
N LEU A 290 0.91 9.72 7.94
CA LEU A 290 0.35 9.56 9.28
C LEU A 290 1.36 9.30 10.41
N ASP A 291 2.56 8.81 10.09
CA ASP A 291 3.60 8.44 11.07
C ASP A 291 4.81 9.37 10.96
N PRO A 292 5.04 10.29 11.92
CA PRO A 292 6.22 11.15 11.94
C PRO A 292 7.54 10.39 11.89
N HIS A 293 7.62 9.19 12.48
CA HIS A 293 8.86 8.40 12.47
C HIS A 293 9.29 8.06 11.05
N SER A 294 8.33 7.71 10.17
CA SER A 294 8.60 7.36 8.77
C SER A 294 9.16 8.49 7.91
N ARG A 295 9.13 9.74 8.42
CA ARG A 295 9.68 10.93 7.76
C ARG A 295 11.10 11.29 8.24
N SER A 296 11.62 10.59 9.25
CA SER A 296 13.05 10.65 9.59
C SER A 296 13.88 9.80 8.61
N LEU A 297 15.20 10.03 8.53
CA LEU A 297 16.09 9.24 7.66
C LEU A 297 16.02 7.75 8.00
N HIS A 298 16.25 7.40 9.27
CA HIS A 298 16.24 6.01 9.75
C HIS A 298 14.85 5.38 9.66
N GLY A 299 13.79 6.13 9.94
CA GLY A 299 12.42 5.62 9.82
C GLY A 299 11.99 5.41 8.37
N PHE A 300 12.42 6.28 7.44
CA PHE A 300 12.18 6.07 6.01
C PHE A 300 12.95 4.86 5.49
N GLN A 301 14.23 4.70 5.87
CA GLN A 301 15.01 3.52 5.51
C GLN A 301 14.37 2.23 6.06
N SER A 302 13.96 2.23 7.34
CA SER A 302 13.27 1.10 7.97
C SER A 302 11.93 0.80 7.28
N LEU A 303 11.19 1.83 6.85
CA LEU A 303 9.96 1.67 6.08
C LEU A 303 10.22 0.97 4.74
N ILE A 304 11.27 1.36 4.01
CA ILE A 304 11.66 0.70 2.75
C ILE A 304 12.08 -0.75 3.00
N GLN A 305 12.90 -0.99 4.03
CA GLN A 305 13.31 -2.34 4.40
C GLN A 305 12.10 -3.21 4.72
N ARG A 306 11.12 -2.71 5.49
CA ARG A 306 9.93 -3.48 5.82
C ARG A 306 8.99 -3.65 4.63
N GLU A 307 8.47 -2.57 4.04
CA GLU A 307 7.36 -2.65 3.08
C GLU A 307 7.76 -3.18 1.70
N TRP A 308 9.04 -3.04 1.33
CA TRP A 308 9.55 -3.39 0.01
C TRP A 308 10.49 -4.59 0.06
N VAL A 309 11.53 -4.54 0.89
CA VAL A 309 12.59 -5.57 0.88
C VAL A 309 12.13 -6.84 1.57
N ALA A 310 11.87 -6.78 2.88
CA ALA A 310 11.47 -7.92 3.70
C ALA A 310 10.17 -8.56 3.18
N MET A 311 9.25 -7.75 2.66
CA MET A 311 7.96 -8.22 2.17
C MET A 311 7.98 -8.68 0.71
N GLY A 312 9.15 -8.73 0.06
CA GLY A 312 9.33 -9.45 -1.20
C GLY A 312 8.83 -8.71 -2.44
N HIS A 313 8.96 -7.38 -2.49
CA HIS A 313 8.82 -6.65 -3.76
C HIS A 313 9.86 -7.19 -4.76
N PRO A 314 9.46 -7.61 -5.98
CA PRO A 314 10.35 -8.30 -6.90
C PRO A 314 11.27 -7.32 -7.65
N PHE A 315 12.15 -6.61 -6.92
CA PHE A 315 13.11 -5.65 -7.49
C PHE A 315 13.87 -6.20 -8.71
N PRO A 316 14.42 -7.43 -8.71
CA PRO A 316 15.15 -7.94 -9.88
C PRO A 316 14.27 -8.08 -11.12
N GLN A 317 13.00 -8.48 -10.95
CA GLN A 317 12.06 -8.61 -12.06
C GLN A 317 11.64 -7.24 -12.58
N ARG A 318 11.37 -6.28 -11.67
CA ARG A 318 10.90 -4.92 -12.03
C ARG A 318 11.99 -4.07 -12.66
N LEU A 319 13.25 -4.28 -12.26
CA LEU A 319 14.42 -3.60 -12.81
C LEU A 319 15.01 -4.30 -14.04
N GLY A 320 14.46 -5.44 -14.46
CA GLY A 320 14.97 -6.21 -15.60
C GLY A 320 16.33 -6.89 -15.35
N LEU A 321 16.66 -7.14 -14.08
CA LEU A 321 17.90 -7.79 -13.65
C LEU A 321 17.79 -9.32 -13.58
N SER A 322 16.58 -9.87 -13.63
CA SER A 322 16.38 -11.32 -13.70
C SER A 322 16.77 -11.83 -15.10
N CYS A 323 17.96 -12.42 -15.23
CA CYS A 323 18.32 -13.21 -16.41
C CYS A 323 17.37 -14.41 -16.52
N SER A 324 16.76 -14.59 -17.70
CA SER A 324 16.08 -15.84 -18.04
C SER A 324 17.10 -16.98 -18.06
N ALA A 325 17.17 -17.76 -16.99
CA ALA A 325 17.85 -19.06 -16.96
C ALA A 325 17.09 -20.13 -17.78
N SER A 326 16.67 -19.76 -19.00
CA SER A 326 15.96 -20.62 -19.91
C SER A 326 16.52 -20.44 -21.32
N HIS A 327 17.83 -20.65 -21.47
CA HIS A 327 18.52 -21.07 -22.71
C HIS A 327 19.94 -21.62 -22.43
N VAL A 328 20.11 -22.39 -21.34
CA VAL A 328 21.30 -23.25 -21.14
C VAL A 328 20.81 -24.68 -20.92
N GLY A 329 20.17 -25.23 -21.95
CA GLY A 329 19.60 -26.57 -21.95
C GLY A 329 19.69 -27.24 -23.33
N ALA A 330 20.56 -26.75 -24.20
CA ALA A 330 20.85 -27.38 -25.48
C ALA A 330 22.36 -27.38 -25.70
N GLN A 331 22.90 -28.59 -25.86
CA GLN A 331 24.25 -28.91 -26.36
C GLN A 331 25.40 -28.82 -25.35
N CYS A 332 25.50 -29.83 -24.49
CA CYS A 332 26.79 -30.40 -24.11
C CYS A 332 26.60 -31.86 -23.69
N SER A 333 26.59 -32.77 -24.67
CA SER A 333 26.98 -34.17 -24.53
C SER A 333 27.03 -34.83 -25.90
N SER A 334 28.18 -34.70 -26.55
CA SER A 334 28.86 -35.74 -27.31
C SER A 334 29.97 -35.08 -28.11
N THR A 335 31.22 -35.34 -27.71
CA THR A 335 32.32 -35.81 -28.56
C THR A 335 33.63 -35.51 -27.85
N VAL A 336 34.49 -36.54 -27.82
CA VAL A 336 35.94 -36.54 -27.61
C VAL A 336 36.41 -37.06 -26.23
N LEU A 337 36.74 -38.36 -26.30
CA LEU A 337 37.61 -39.23 -25.49
C LEU A 337 37.09 -39.78 -24.17
#